data_AF-A0A3D2V6P9-F1
#
_entry.id   AF-A0A3D2V6P9-F1
#
_cell.length_a   1.000
_cell.length_b   1.000
_cell.length_c   1.000
_cell.angle_alpha   90.00
_cell.angle_beta   90.00
_cell.angle_gamma   90.00
#
_symmetry.space_group_name_H-M   'P 1'
#
loop_
_entity.id
_entity.type
_entity.pdbx_description
1 polymer ?
#
loop_
_entity_poly.entity_id
_entity_poly.type
_entity_poly.pdbx_seq_one_letter_code
_entity_poly.pdbx_strand_id
1 'polypeptide(L)'
;GITGNVSNAVLVQSDYINETCMEAIERLDERATGIYSVDIKESFEDDPIITEINGRQAFRPYLYTTGGANFSRIFADLHLYGIKPADPFFDQDAQGWEIVRGMDHEPLFRKNDMTHREI
;
A
#
# COMPACT_ATOMS: atom_id res chain seq x y z
N GLY A 1 -1.36 -3.52 -2.01
CA GLY A 1 -0.71 -4.78 -1.62
C GLY A 1 -1.77 -5.81 -1.38
N ILE A 2 -1.58 -7.06 -1.80
CA ILE A 2 -2.57 -8.13 -1.64
C ILE A 2 -2.21 -8.97 -0.42
N THR A 3 -3.20 -9.31 0.41
CA THR A 3 -3.02 -10.12 1.62
C THR A 3 -3.83 -11.42 1.52
N GLY A 4 -3.16 -12.58 1.49
CA GLY A 4 -3.85 -13.89 1.48
C GLY A 4 -4.14 -14.45 2.87
N ASN A 5 -3.13 -14.45 3.74
CA ASN A 5 -3.24 -14.79 5.17
C ASN A 5 -2.54 -13.66 5.96
N VAL A 6 -2.89 -13.40 7.22
CA VAL A 6 -2.33 -12.24 7.98
C VAL A 6 -0.79 -12.28 8.09
N SER A 7 -0.22 -13.45 7.82
CA SER A 7 1.20 -13.77 7.74
C SER A 7 1.86 -13.48 6.38
N ASN A 8 1.14 -13.29 5.27
CA ASN A 8 1.73 -13.09 3.95
C ASN A 8 1.12 -11.89 3.20
N ALA A 9 1.96 -11.03 2.63
CA ALA A 9 1.52 -9.98 1.71
C ALA A 9 2.54 -9.70 0.60
N VAL A 10 2.05 -9.25 -0.55
CA VAL A 10 2.88 -8.88 -1.71
C VAL A 10 2.61 -7.43 -2.13
N LEU A 11 3.67 -6.71 -2.49
CA LEU A 11 3.56 -5.44 -3.20
C LEU A 11 3.20 -5.70 -4.66
N VAL A 12 2.08 -5.11 -5.05
CA VAL A 12 1.57 -5.07 -6.41
C VAL A 12 1.32 -3.61 -6.76
N GLN A 13 1.31 -3.29 -8.05
CA GLN A 13 0.86 -2.00 -8.53
C GLN A 13 -0.24 -2.22 -9.56
N SER A 14 -1.29 -1.43 -9.40
CA SER A 14 -2.47 -1.43 -10.26
C SER A 14 -3.00 -0.01 -10.25
N ASP A 15 -2.94 0.64 -11.41
CA ASP A 15 -3.44 2.01 -11.56
C ASP A 15 -4.94 2.07 -11.28
N TYR A 16 -5.68 1.07 -11.74
CA TYR A 16 -7.11 0.92 -11.46
C TYR A 16 -7.43 0.88 -9.96
N ILE A 17 -6.69 0.09 -9.17
CA ILE A 17 -6.88 0.06 -7.71
C ILE A 17 -6.49 1.39 -7.07
N ASN A 18 -5.39 2.02 -7.52
CA ASN A 18 -4.94 3.30 -7.01
C ASN A 18 -5.98 4.40 -7.24
N GLU A 19 -6.50 4.51 -8.47
CA GLU A 19 -7.56 5.45 -8.86
C GLU A 19 -8.83 5.22 -8.04
N THR A 20 -9.29 3.97 -7.93
CA THR A 20 -10.48 3.62 -7.12
C THR A 20 -10.32 4.04 -5.66
N CYS A 21 -9.15 3.79 -5.06
CA CYS A 21 -8.87 4.17 -3.67
C CYS A 21 -8.81 5.68 -3.48
N MET A 22 -8.22 6.41 -4.44
CA MET A 22 -8.18 7.88 -4.42
C MET A 22 -9.58 8.48 -4.52
N GLU A 23 -10.40 8.00 -5.46
CA GLU A 23 -11.79 8.45 -5.59
C GLU A 23 -12.60 8.21 -4.31
N ALA A 24 -12.40 7.06 -3.66
CA ALA A 24 -13.10 6.73 -2.42
C ALA A 24 -12.74 7.71 -1.28
N ILE A 25 -11.46 8.11 -1.17
CA ILE A 25 -11.01 9.08 -0.19
C ILE A 25 -11.56 10.47 -0.50
N GLU A 26 -11.48 10.92 -1.75
CA GLU A 26 -11.95 12.25 -2.18
C GLU A 26 -13.47 12.41 -2.03
N ARG A 27 -14.24 11.34 -2.25
CA ARG A 27 -15.70 11.33 -1.98
C ARG A 27 -16.04 11.44 -0.50
N LEU A 28 -15.15 10.98 0.38
CA LEU A 28 -15.32 11.09 1.83
C LEU A 28 -14.95 12.50 2.33
N ASP A 29 -13.86 13.06 1.80
CA ASP A 29 -13.37 14.40 2.13
C ASP A 29 -12.60 15.01 0.95
N GLU A 30 -13.18 16.03 0.31
CA GLU A 30 -12.59 16.78 -0.80
C GLU A 30 -11.29 17.52 -0.40
N ARG A 31 -10.99 17.62 0.90
CA ARG A 31 -9.78 18.24 1.45
C ARG A 31 -8.94 17.24 2.25
N ALA A 32 -9.07 15.95 1.93
CA ALA A 32 -8.27 14.89 2.54
C ALA A 32 -6.77 15.23 2.52
N THR A 33 -6.13 15.14 3.68
CA THR A 33 -4.68 15.37 3.83
C THR A 33 -4.08 14.33 4.79
N GLY A 34 -2.82 13.96 4.54
CA GLY A 34 -2.11 12.99 5.36
C GLY A 34 -2.01 11.62 4.69
N ILE A 35 -1.96 10.56 5.49
CA ILE A 35 -1.80 9.19 5.01
C ILE A 35 -3.06 8.40 5.29
N TYR A 36 -3.58 7.79 4.24
CA TYR A 36 -4.73 6.91 4.28
C TYR A 36 -4.30 5.49 3.92
N SER A 37 -4.96 4.52 4.53
CA SER A 37 -4.91 3.13 4.10
C SER A 37 -6.31 2.65 3.79
N VAL A 38 -6.47 2.03 2.63
CA VAL A 38 -7.75 1.55 2.13
C VAL A 38 -7.69 0.04 2.07
N ASP A 39 -8.56 -0.60 2.83
CA ASP A 39 -8.71 -2.05 2.79
C ASP A 39 -9.72 -2.38 1.70
N ILE A 40 -9.30 -3.27 0.80
CA ILE A 40 -10.07 -3.71 -0.35
C ILE A 40 -10.25 -5.23 -0.29
N LYS A 41 -11.39 -5.69 -0.78
CA LYS A 41 -11.67 -7.11 -0.99
C LYS A 41 -12.03 -7.33 -2.45
N GLU A 42 -11.50 -8.40 -3.02
CA GLU A 42 -11.91 -8.89 -4.35
C GLU A 42 -13.39 -9.27 -4.32
N SER A 43 -14.13 -8.82 -5.33
CA SER A 43 -15.49 -9.28 -5.60
C SER A 43 -15.46 -10.54 -6.49
N PHE A 44 -16.62 -11.15 -6.70
CA PHE A 44 -16.77 -12.23 -7.69
C PHE A 44 -16.63 -11.75 -9.15
N GLU A 45 -16.61 -10.43 -9.38
CA GLU A 45 -16.58 -9.80 -10.71
C GLU A 45 -15.30 -9.00 -10.93
N ASP A 46 -14.23 -9.30 -10.19
CA ASP A 46 -12.90 -8.64 -10.23
C ASP A 46 -12.91 -7.13 -9.86
N ASP A 47 -14.07 -6.56 -9.54
CA ASP A 47 -14.17 -5.19 -9.04
C ASP A 47 -13.72 -5.10 -7.56
N PRO A 48 -12.83 -4.16 -7.20
CA PRO A 48 -12.39 -3.94 -5.83
C PRO A 48 -13.51 -3.34 -4.99
N ILE A 49 -13.90 -4.06 -3.93
CA ILE A 49 -14.86 -3.57 -2.95
C ILE A 49 -14.10 -2.91 -1.81
N ILE A 50 -14.28 -1.59 -1.63
CA ILE A 50 -13.75 -0.87 -0.48
C ILE A 50 -14.46 -1.35 0.78
N THR A 51 -13.72 -1.90 1.74
CA THR A 51 -14.27 -2.40 3.01
C THR A 51 -14.01 -1.46 4.18
N GLU A 52 -12.86 -0.78 4.19
CA GLU A 52 -12.47 0.13 5.28
C GLU A 52 -11.56 1.24 4.76
N ILE A 53 -11.75 2.47 5.26
CA ILE A 53 -10.83 3.59 5.05
C ILE A 53 -10.29 4.00 6.41
N ASN A 54 -8.96 3.96 6.56
CA ASN A 54 -8.25 4.35 7.76
C ASN A 54 -7.44 5.62 7.49
N GLY A 55 -7.70 6.71 8.22
CA GLY A 55 -6.90 7.94 8.21
C GLY A 55 -5.56 7.81 8.95
N ARG A 56 -4.89 6.67 8.82
CA ARG A 56 -3.63 6.32 9.48
C ARG A 56 -2.92 5.20 8.72
N GLN A 57 -1.68 4.90 9.11
CA GLN A 57 -0.94 3.75 8.58
C GLN A 57 -1.49 2.42 9.13
N ALA A 58 -2.62 1.93 8.61
CA ALA A 58 -3.15 0.60 8.94
C ALA A 58 -2.68 -0.49 7.95
N PHE A 59 -1.57 -0.25 7.26
CA PHE A 59 -0.95 -1.19 6.32
C PHE A 59 0.31 -1.85 6.90
N ARG A 60 1.13 -2.48 6.06
CA ARG A 60 2.42 -3.11 6.45
C ARG A 60 3.61 -2.17 6.18
N PRO A 61 3.96 -1.23 7.07
CA PRO A 61 4.94 -0.18 6.79
C PRO A 61 6.32 -0.73 6.38
N TYR A 62 6.76 -1.84 6.98
CA TYR A 62 8.03 -2.46 6.60
C TYR A 62 8.03 -2.98 5.17
N LEU A 63 6.93 -3.57 4.69
CA LEU A 63 6.85 -4.05 3.31
C LEU A 63 6.97 -2.89 2.33
N TYR A 64 6.20 -1.82 2.53
CA TYR A 64 6.28 -0.63 1.69
C TYR A 64 7.66 0.04 1.74
N THR A 65 8.29 0.08 2.93
CA THR A 65 9.64 0.62 3.09
C THR A 65 10.67 -0.22 2.33
N THR A 66 10.56 -1.56 2.37
CA THR A 66 11.39 -2.46 1.56
C THR A 66 11.19 -2.23 0.06
N GLY A 67 9.97 -1.91 -0.36
CA GLY A 67 9.65 -1.46 -1.72
C GLY A 67 10.03 -0.01 -2.03
N GLY A 68 10.73 0.70 -1.14
CA GLY A 68 11.22 2.07 -1.37
C GLY A 68 10.31 3.19 -0.82
N ALA A 69 9.11 2.88 -0.35
CA ALA A 69 8.16 3.86 0.17
C ALA A 69 8.13 3.89 1.71
N ASN A 70 8.94 4.78 2.31
CA ASN A 70 8.94 5.00 3.76
C ASN A 70 7.89 6.05 4.17
N PHE A 71 6.64 5.62 4.28
CA PHE A 71 5.50 6.46 4.65
C PHE A 71 5.65 7.20 5.98
N SER A 72 6.33 6.61 6.97
CA SER A 72 6.59 7.27 8.26
C SER A 72 7.53 8.46 8.09
N ARG A 73 8.62 8.29 7.33
CA ARG A 73 9.53 9.38 6.99
C ARG A 73 8.81 10.48 6.22
N ILE A 74 8.02 10.12 5.21
CA ILE A 74 7.31 11.11 4.38
C ILE A 74 6.32 11.92 5.20
N PHE A 75 5.56 11.27 6.09
CA PHE A 75 4.66 11.97 6.99
C PHE A 75 5.40 12.98 7.87
N ALA A 76 6.52 12.56 8.47
CA ALA A 76 7.35 13.43 9.30
C ALA A 76 7.96 14.57 8.48
N ASP A 77 8.51 14.29 7.30
CA ASP A 77 9.14 15.28 6.41
C ASP A 77 8.12 16.33 5.93
N LEU A 78 6.91 15.89 5.57
CA LEU A 78 5.81 16.77 5.20
C LEU A 78 5.37 17.64 6.38
N HIS A 79 5.17 17.07 7.56
CA HIS A 79 4.61 17.79 8.70
C HIS A 79 5.60 18.72 9.40
N LEU A 80 6.86 18.28 9.54
CA LEU A 80 7.90 19.04 10.26
C LEU A 80 8.63 20.04 9.36
N TYR A 81 8.78 19.73 8.08
CA TYR A 81 9.63 20.51 7.16
C TYR A 81 8.88 20.99 5.92
N GLY A 82 7.62 20.61 5.72
CA GLY A 82 6.88 20.97 4.50
C GLY A 82 7.44 20.30 3.23
N ILE A 83 8.29 19.28 3.38
CA ILE A 83 8.90 18.59 2.24
C ILE A 83 7.88 17.61 1.69
N LYS A 84 7.41 17.87 0.47
CA LYS A 84 6.50 16.98 -0.23
C LYS A 84 7.27 15.79 -0.83
N PRO A 85 6.64 14.60 -0.92
CA PRO A 85 7.21 13.49 -1.69
C PRO A 85 7.42 13.90 -3.16
N ALA A 86 8.45 13.33 -3.79
CA ALA A 86 8.69 13.52 -5.22
C ALA A 86 7.74 12.66 -6.06
N ASP A 87 7.40 13.14 -7.26
CA ASP A 87 6.64 12.38 -8.27
C ASP A 87 7.58 11.71 -9.30
N PRO A 88 7.28 10.48 -9.76
CA PRO A 88 6.27 9.58 -9.23
C PRO A 88 6.68 9.05 -7.86
N PHE A 89 5.73 9.04 -6.93
CA PHE A 89 6.01 8.65 -5.56
C PHE A 89 6.28 7.14 -5.39
N PHE A 90 5.71 6.32 -6.28
CA PHE A 90 5.93 4.87 -6.32
C PHE A 90 6.91 4.51 -7.44
N ASP A 91 8.02 3.88 -7.07
CA ASP A 91 8.94 3.27 -8.02
C ASP A 91 8.28 2.02 -8.64
N GLN A 92 8.31 1.92 -9.97
CA GLN A 92 7.76 0.77 -10.70
C GLN A 92 8.49 -0.54 -10.34
N ASP A 93 9.75 -0.45 -9.88
CA ASP A 93 10.56 -1.60 -9.48
C ASP A 93 10.22 -2.17 -8.08
N ALA A 94 9.28 -1.54 -7.36
CA ALA A 94 8.81 -1.95 -6.03
C ALA A 94 7.90 -3.19 -6.06
N GLN A 95 7.42 -3.60 -7.22
CA GLN A 95 6.55 -4.76 -7.37
C GLN A 95 7.27 -6.08 -7.05
N GLY A 96 6.51 -7.06 -6.57
CA GLY A 96 6.99 -8.42 -6.34
C GLY A 96 7.70 -8.63 -5.00
N TRP A 97 7.89 -7.57 -4.18
CA TRP A 97 8.32 -7.76 -2.79
C TRP A 97 7.22 -8.46 -1.99
N GLU A 98 7.58 -9.58 -1.38
CA GLU A 98 6.74 -10.32 -0.45
C GLU A 98 7.27 -10.17 0.98
N ILE A 99 6.35 -10.07 1.94
CA ILE A 99 6.64 -10.20 3.36
C ILE A 99 5.99 -11.47 3.89
N VAL A 100 6.77 -12.27 4.59
CA VAL A 100 6.29 -13.40 5.39
C VAL A 100 6.54 -13.10 6.86
N ARG A 101 5.47 -13.10 7.66
CA ARG A 101 5.50 -12.83 9.11
C ARG A 101 5.14 -14.09 9.89
N GLY A 102 5.93 -14.39 10.90
CA GLY A 102 5.56 -15.27 12.00
C GLY A 102 5.55 -14.52 13.33
N MET A 103 5.10 -15.21 14.38
CA MET A 103 5.09 -14.66 15.73
C MET A 103 6.48 -14.67 16.38
N ASP A 104 7.30 -15.68 16.04
CA ASP A 104 8.54 -16.00 16.77
C ASP A 104 9.83 -15.63 16.01
N HIS A 105 9.72 -14.95 14.87
CA HIS A 105 10.86 -14.54 14.06
C HIS A 105 10.65 -13.17 13.42
N GLU A 106 11.77 -12.52 13.09
CA GLU A 106 11.75 -11.28 12.34
C GLU A 106 11.07 -11.49 10.97
N PRO A 107 10.30 -10.51 10.47
CA PRO A 107 9.68 -10.62 9.16
C PRO A 107 10.70 -10.90 8.07
N LEU A 108 10.40 -11.88 7.22
CA LEU A 108 11.22 -12.21 6.07
C LEU A 108 10.72 -11.45 4.85
N PHE A 109 11.66 -10.91 4.08
CA PHE A 109 11.39 -10.23 2.82
C PHE A 109 12.07 -10.97 1.69
N ARG A 110 11.35 -11.17 0.59
CA ARG A 110 11.94 -11.71 -0.64
C ARG A 110 11.32 -11.03 -1.85
N LYS A 111 12.11 -10.90 -2.92
CA LYS A 111 11.60 -10.47 -4.21
C LYS A 111 11.15 -11.73 -4.96
N ASN A 112 9.88 -11.79 -5.31
CA ASN A 112 9.34 -12.85 -6.14
C ASN A 112 9.39 -12.43 -7.60
N ASP A 113 9.88 -13.31 -8.47
CA ASP A 113 9.83 -13.16 -9.92
C ASP A 113 8.43 -13.43 -10.49
N MET A 114 7.38 -13.12 -9.75
CA MET A 114 6.00 -13.32 -10.19
C MET A 114 5.67 -12.30 -11.28
N THR A 115 6.03 -12.62 -12.52
CA THR A 115 5.48 -12.01 -13.73
C THR A 115 3.97 -12.20 -13.71
N HIS A 116 3.25 -11.09 -13.57
CA HIS A 116 1.81 -10.95 -13.83
C HIS A 116 0.97 -12.19 -13.51
N ARG A 117 0.51 -12.31 -12.26
CA ARG A 117 -0.87 -12.77 -12.11
C ARG A 117 -1.71 -11.56 -12.47
N GLU A 118 -2.41 -11.64 -13.59
CA GLU A 118 -3.55 -10.78 -13.87
C GLU A 118 -4.38 -10.72 -12.59
N ILE A 119 -4.54 -9.49 -12.09
CA ILE A 119 -5.46 -9.17 -10.99
C ILE A 119 -6.85 -9.20 -11.60
#